data_AF-A0A170VXH0-F1
#
_entry.id   AF-A0A170VXH0-F1
#
_cell.length_a   1.000
_cell.length_b   1.000
_cell.length_c   1.000
_cell.angle_alpha   90.00
_cell.angle_beta   90.00
_cell.angle_gamma   90.00
#
_symmetry.space_group_name_H-M   'P 1'
#
loop_
_entity.id
_entity.type
_entity.pdbx_description
1 polymer ?
#
loop_
_entity_poly.entity_id
_entity_poly.type
_entity_poly.pdbx_seq_one_letter_code
_entity_poly.pdbx_strand_id
1 'polypeptide(L)'
;MDFTRYVIGLRAAHPVLRRRRFFQGGTATRDDQPLPDLVWLLPDGREMSEEDWQRSDAHSVAVFLNGDAIAEPDGQGRPVVDDSFLLLLNGYWEPVGFRLPGPVYGERWTCLLDTTEPTGLSDEPEYKPGDVLRVASRSLVLLTRPPRTAR
;
A
#
# COMPACT_ATOMS: atom_id res chain seq x y z
N MET A 1 5.06 23.34 8.63
CA MET A 1 4.31 22.78 7.46
C MET A 1 5.02 21.53 6.91
N ASP A 2 5.76 20.82 7.77
CA ASP A 2 6.74 19.84 7.29
C ASP A 2 6.07 18.53 6.89
N PHE A 3 5.04 18.10 7.61
CA PHE A 3 4.20 16.96 7.25
C PHE A 3 3.56 17.11 5.85
N THR A 4 2.88 18.23 5.58
CA THR A 4 2.22 18.45 4.28
C THR A 4 3.24 18.48 3.15
N ARG A 5 4.39 19.12 3.35
CA ARG A 5 5.48 19.14 2.37
C ARG A 5 6.01 17.72 2.11
N TYR A 6 6.19 16.93 3.17
CA TYR A 6 6.64 15.54 3.09
C TYR A 6 5.68 14.70 2.25
N VAL A 7 4.37 14.71 2.58
CA VAL A 7 3.36 13.90 1.86
C VAL A 7 3.21 14.34 0.40
N ILE A 8 3.30 15.64 0.10
CA ILE A 8 3.32 16.13 -1.29
C ILE A 8 4.55 15.61 -2.03
N GLY A 9 5.73 15.67 -1.40
CA GLY A 9 6.98 15.15 -1.96
C GLY A 9 6.91 13.65 -2.23
N LEU A 10 6.36 12.88 -1.29
CA LEU A 10 6.14 11.46 -1.42
C LEU A 10 5.21 11.12 -2.61
N ARG A 11 4.04 11.77 -2.70
CA ARG A 11 3.16 11.63 -3.88
C ARG A 11 3.84 12.08 -5.18
N ALA A 12 4.81 12.99 -5.10
CA ALA A 12 5.55 13.48 -6.25
C ALA A 12 6.60 12.50 -6.77
N ALA A 13 7.26 11.80 -5.86
CA ALA A 13 8.32 10.84 -6.16
C ALA A 13 7.78 9.52 -6.76
N HIS A 14 6.55 9.13 -6.44
CA HIS A 14 6.04 7.79 -6.74
C HIS A 14 4.91 7.79 -7.79
N PRO A 15 5.20 7.43 -9.07
CA PRO A 15 4.22 7.22 -10.13
C PRO A 15 2.97 6.43 -9.75
N VAL A 16 3.09 5.39 -8.92
CA VAL A 16 1.94 4.55 -8.53
C VAL A 16 0.88 5.34 -7.75
N LEU A 17 1.28 6.41 -7.05
CA LEU A 17 0.38 7.31 -6.32
C LEU A 17 -0.24 8.42 -7.20
N ARG A 18 0.18 8.54 -8.46
CA ARG A 18 -0.20 9.61 -9.40
C ARG A 18 -0.56 9.12 -10.81
N ARG A 19 -1.06 7.90 -10.92
CA ARG A 19 -1.48 7.29 -12.20
C ARG A 19 -2.50 8.16 -12.92
N ARG A 20 -2.47 8.12 -14.26
CA ARG A 20 -3.41 8.87 -15.12
C ARG A 20 -4.67 8.07 -15.44
N ARG A 21 -4.63 6.75 -15.26
CA ARG A 21 -5.72 5.80 -15.43
C ARG A 21 -6.05 5.14 -14.10
N PHE A 22 -7.28 4.64 -14.02
CA PHE A 22 -7.74 3.86 -12.87
C PHE A 22 -6.98 2.54 -12.75
N PHE A 23 -6.89 2.04 -11.52
CA PHE A 23 -6.48 0.67 -11.25
C PHE A 23 -7.54 -0.29 -11.78
N GLN A 24 -7.11 -1.44 -12.28
CA GLN A 24 -8.02 -2.46 -12.82
C GLN A 24 -8.43 -3.47 -11.75
N GLY A 25 -7.50 -3.88 -10.89
CA GLY A 25 -7.74 -4.95 -9.92
C GLY A 25 -8.06 -6.31 -10.57
N GLY A 26 -8.16 -7.36 -9.75
CA GLY A 26 -8.76 -8.65 -10.12
C GLY A 26 -7.96 -9.60 -11.02
N THR A 27 -7.02 -9.11 -11.85
CA THR A 27 -6.18 -9.97 -12.71
C THR A 27 -4.74 -9.50 -12.76
N ALA A 28 -3.81 -10.47 -12.66
CA ALA A 28 -2.40 -10.26 -12.91
C ALA A 28 -2.21 -9.56 -14.27
N THR A 29 -1.50 -8.43 -14.27
CA THR A 29 -1.32 -7.62 -15.49
C THR A 29 -0.38 -8.32 -16.50
N ARG A 30 0.41 -9.31 -16.05
CA ARG A 30 1.33 -10.12 -16.87
C ARG A 30 1.48 -11.53 -16.28
N ASP A 31 1.74 -12.53 -17.14
CA ASP A 31 1.93 -13.94 -16.72
C ASP A 31 3.11 -14.16 -15.76
N ASP A 32 4.11 -13.27 -15.80
CA ASP A 32 5.29 -13.27 -14.92
C ASP A 32 5.08 -12.48 -13.61
N GLN A 33 3.91 -11.88 -13.42
CA GLN A 33 3.62 -10.97 -12.32
C GLN A 33 2.39 -11.46 -11.54
N PRO A 34 2.57 -12.18 -10.41
CA PRO A 34 1.49 -12.93 -9.78
C PRO A 34 0.41 -12.06 -9.10
N LEU A 35 0.62 -10.74 -9.01
CA LEU A 35 -0.30 -9.82 -8.34
C LEU A 35 -0.83 -8.76 -9.32
N PRO A 36 -2.10 -8.35 -9.20
CA PRO A 36 -2.69 -7.27 -10.00
C PRO A 36 -2.07 -5.91 -9.60
N ASP A 37 -2.50 -4.85 -10.28
CA ASP A 37 -2.05 -3.49 -10.01
C ASP A 37 -2.55 -2.91 -8.67
N LEU A 38 -3.66 -3.44 -8.17
CA LEU A 38 -4.24 -3.11 -6.88
C LEU A 38 -4.91 -4.32 -6.25
N VAL A 39 -4.71 -4.51 -4.94
CA VAL A 39 -5.44 -5.50 -4.13
C VAL A 39 -6.00 -4.83 -2.88
N TRP A 40 -7.28 -5.10 -2.59
CA TRP A 40 -7.91 -4.72 -1.33
C TRP A 40 -7.84 -5.87 -0.34
N LEU A 41 -7.42 -5.57 0.89
CA LEU A 41 -7.18 -6.55 1.93
C LEU A 41 -7.98 -6.19 3.19
N LEU A 42 -8.49 -7.22 3.85
CA LEU A 42 -8.99 -7.13 5.20
C LEU A 42 -7.85 -6.87 6.20
N PRO A 43 -8.13 -6.37 7.41
CA PRO A 43 -7.11 -6.21 8.45
C PRO A 43 -6.38 -7.50 8.83
N ASP A 44 -6.95 -8.68 8.56
CA ASP A 44 -6.29 -9.96 8.80
C ASP A 44 -5.34 -10.40 7.66
N GLY A 45 -5.21 -9.59 6.60
CA GLY A 45 -4.31 -9.81 5.48
C GLY A 45 -4.89 -10.66 4.34
N ARG A 46 -6.15 -11.09 4.42
CA ARG A 46 -6.85 -11.77 3.31
C ARG A 46 -7.38 -10.76 2.30
N GLU A 47 -7.48 -11.17 1.05
CA GLU A 47 -8.16 -10.37 0.01
C GLU A 47 -9.64 -10.20 0.33
N MET A 48 -10.16 -8.99 0.13
CA MET A 48 -11.57 -8.69 0.34
C MET A 48 -12.41 -9.37 -0.75
N SER A 49 -13.44 -10.11 -0.34
CA SER A 49 -14.47 -10.61 -1.26
C SER A 49 -15.54 -9.55 -1.52
N GLU A 50 -16.43 -9.82 -2.48
CA GLU A 50 -17.60 -8.96 -2.74
C GLU A 50 -18.50 -8.85 -1.50
N GLU A 51 -18.65 -9.94 -0.74
CA GLU A 51 -19.42 -9.94 0.51
C GLU A 51 -18.80 -9.05 1.58
N ASP A 52 -17.46 -9.03 1.68
CA ASP A 52 -16.75 -8.16 2.62
C ASP A 52 -16.98 -6.66 2.32
N TRP A 53 -17.18 -6.29 1.05
CA TRP A 53 -17.50 -4.91 0.66
C TRP A 53 -18.90 -4.45 1.10
N GLN A 54 -19.85 -5.38 1.22
CA GLN A 54 -21.22 -5.07 1.60
C GLN A 54 -21.40 -4.94 3.12
N ARG A 55 -20.32 -5.16 3.89
CA ARG A 55 -20.35 -5.06 5.35
C ARG A 55 -20.36 -3.61 5.81
N SER A 56 -21.39 -3.23 6.55
CA SER A 56 -21.54 -1.88 7.12
C SER A 56 -20.58 -1.56 8.27
N ASP A 57 -19.96 -2.59 8.86
CA ASP A 57 -19.01 -2.50 9.98
C ASP A 57 -17.54 -2.48 9.52
N ALA A 58 -17.27 -2.55 8.22
CA ALA A 58 -15.93 -2.49 7.66
C ALA A 58 -15.38 -1.04 7.67
N HIS A 59 -14.86 -0.62 8.83
CA HIS A 59 -14.27 0.72 9.01
C HIS A 59 -12.77 0.80 8.74
N SER A 60 -12.12 -0.34 8.50
CA SER A 60 -10.68 -0.46 8.39
C SER A 60 -10.31 -1.42 7.27
N VAL A 61 -9.43 -0.98 6.38
CA VAL A 61 -9.03 -1.72 5.17
C VAL A 61 -7.54 -1.52 4.93
N ALA A 62 -6.92 -2.50 4.27
CA ALA A 62 -5.59 -2.35 3.72
C ALA A 62 -5.63 -2.39 2.19
N VAL A 63 -4.72 -1.66 1.56
CA VAL A 63 -4.62 -1.57 0.09
C VAL A 63 -3.19 -1.82 -0.32
N PHE A 64 -2.98 -2.85 -1.13
CA PHE A 64 -1.71 -3.07 -1.79
C PHE A 64 -1.73 -2.41 -3.17
N LEU A 65 -0.73 -1.58 -3.44
CA LEU A 65 -0.50 -0.94 -4.74
C LEU A 65 0.78 -1.52 -5.33
N ASN A 66 0.65 -2.16 -6.49
CA ASN A 66 1.76 -2.87 -7.10
C ASN A 66 2.55 -1.94 -8.04
N GLY A 67 3.71 -1.48 -7.58
CA GLY A 67 4.62 -0.63 -8.36
C GLY A 67 5.30 -1.36 -9.53
N ASP A 68 5.30 -2.69 -9.51
CA ASP A 68 5.80 -3.50 -10.64
C ASP A 68 4.75 -3.57 -11.78
N ALA A 69 3.46 -3.30 -11.49
CA ALA A 69 2.32 -3.47 -12.40
C ALA A 69 1.73 -2.13 -12.88
N ILE A 70 2.59 -1.19 -13.26
CA ILE A 70 2.15 0.08 -13.82
C ILE A 70 1.91 -0.10 -15.31
N ALA A 71 0.64 -0.18 -15.70
CA ALA A 71 0.24 -0.37 -17.09
C ALA A 71 0.56 0.82 -18.01
N GLU A 72 0.82 2.00 -17.43
CA GLU A 72 1.11 3.22 -18.17
C GLU A 72 2.60 3.35 -18.49
N PRO A 73 2.97 3.52 -19.77
CA PRO A 73 4.33 3.90 -20.11
C PRO A 73 4.58 5.38 -19.83
N ASP A 74 5.85 5.76 -19.73
CA ASP A 74 6.27 7.16 -19.61
C ASP A 74 6.01 7.96 -20.90
N GLY A 75 6.37 9.24 -20.90
CA GLY A 75 6.22 10.12 -22.07
C GLY A 75 7.02 9.68 -23.32
N GLN A 76 7.92 8.71 -23.17
CA GLN A 76 8.73 8.12 -24.25
C GLN A 76 8.28 6.69 -24.61
N GLY A 77 7.18 6.20 -24.02
CA GLY A 77 6.67 4.85 -24.28
C GLY A 77 7.37 3.75 -23.49
N ARG A 78 8.21 4.07 -22.50
CA ARG A 78 8.95 3.06 -21.71
C ARG A 78 8.11 2.56 -20.53
N PRO A 79 8.24 1.27 -20.14
CA PRO A 79 7.61 0.76 -18.93
C PRO A 79 8.04 1.58 -17.71
N VAL A 80 7.08 1.92 -16.84
CA VAL A 80 7.34 2.56 -15.56
C VAL A 80 7.34 1.50 -14.47
N VAL A 81 8.34 1.52 -13.61
CA VAL A 81 8.43 0.67 -12.42
C VAL A 81 8.65 1.61 -11.23
N ASP A 82 7.97 1.31 -10.13
CA ASP A 82 8.02 2.08 -8.89
C ASP A 82 8.08 1.10 -7.70
N ASP A 83 8.29 1.65 -6.51
CA ASP A 83 8.10 0.90 -5.28
C ASP A 83 6.64 0.41 -5.17
N SER A 84 6.44 -0.72 -4.50
CA SER A 84 5.10 -1.18 -4.13
C SER A 84 4.73 -0.70 -2.74
N PHE A 85 3.46 -0.35 -2.55
CA PHE A 85 2.98 0.22 -1.29
C PHE A 85 1.93 -0.66 -0.64
N LEU A 86 1.91 -0.63 0.69
CA LEU A 86 0.83 -1.18 1.49
C LEU A 86 0.29 -0.08 2.40
N LEU A 87 -0.94 0.36 2.11
CA LEU A 87 -1.67 1.35 2.88
C LEU A 87 -2.52 0.63 3.92
N LEU A 88 -2.38 1.00 5.19
CA LEU A 88 -3.21 0.50 6.28
C LEU A 88 -4.08 1.66 6.77
N LEU A 89 -5.38 1.63 6.48
CA LEU A 89 -6.30 2.71 6.82
C LEU A 89 -7.23 2.27 7.95
N ASN A 90 -7.13 2.92 9.10
CA ASN A 90 -8.03 2.70 10.22
C ASN A 90 -9.03 3.87 10.36
N GLY A 91 -10.21 3.71 9.79
CA GLY A 91 -11.33 4.64 9.97
C GLY A 91 -12.11 4.41 11.27
N TYR A 92 -11.76 3.37 12.06
CA TYR A 92 -12.43 3.05 13.31
C TYR A 92 -11.98 3.97 14.46
N TRP A 93 -12.76 3.99 15.55
CA TRP A 93 -12.51 4.84 16.71
C TRP A 93 -11.57 4.21 17.75
N GLU A 94 -11.23 2.92 17.60
CA GLU A 94 -10.21 2.23 18.38
C GLU A 94 -9.02 1.83 17.49
N PRO A 95 -7.84 1.57 18.08
CA PRO A 95 -6.72 0.96 17.36
C PRO A 95 -7.10 -0.42 16.78
N VAL A 96 -6.67 -0.69 15.55
CA VAL A 96 -6.91 -1.97 14.86
C VAL A 96 -5.57 -2.64 14.54
N GLY A 97 -5.49 -3.95 14.75
CA GLY A 97 -4.34 -4.76 14.35
C GLY A 97 -4.44 -5.18 12.90
N PHE A 98 -3.45 -4.78 12.10
CA PHE A 98 -3.29 -5.19 10.71
C PHE A 98 -2.22 -6.26 10.60
N ARG A 99 -2.59 -7.46 10.13
CA ARG A 99 -1.63 -8.51 9.78
C ARG A 99 -1.09 -8.25 8.38
N LEU A 100 0.23 -8.11 8.26
CA LEU A 100 0.86 -7.88 6.97
C LEU A 100 0.71 -9.13 6.08
N PRO A 101 0.38 -8.95 4.79
CA PRO A 101 0.08 -10.05 3.89
C PRO A 101 1.34 -10.89 3.61
N GLY A 102 1.12 -12.06 3.02
CA GLY A 102 2.18 -13.05 2.77
C GLY A 102 3.32 -12.54 1.85
N PRO A 103 4.43 -13.30 1.76
CA PRO A 103 5.66 -12.86 1.08
C PRO A 103 5.49 -12.60 -0.42
N VAL A 104 4.42 -13.08 -1.05
CA VAL A 104 4.09 -12.73 -2.45
C VAL A 104 3.95 -11.21 -2.64
N TYR A 105 3.43 -10.52 -1.61
CA TYR A 105 3.23 -9.07 -1.58
C TYR A 105 4.49 -8.28 -1.21
N GLY A 106 5.48 -8.89 -0.56
CA GLY A 106 6.68 -8.23 -0.07
C GLY A 106 7.38 -9.06 0.99
N GLU A 107 8.71 -9.16 0.95
CA GLU A 107 9.48 -9.89 1.98
C GLU A 107 9.88 -9.00 3.16
N ARG A 108 9.91 -7.69 2.93
CA ARG A 108 10.29 -6.66 3.90
C ARG A 108 9.57 -5.38 3.53
N TRP A 109 8.96 -4.77 4.54
CA TRP A 109 8.21 -3.53 4.43
C TRP A 109 8.94 -2.46 5.21
N THR A 110 9.04 -1.25 4.66
CA THR A 110 9.61 -0.08 5.35
C THR A 110 8.51 0.92 5.64
N CYS A 111 8.43 1.47 6.86
CA CYS A 111 7.46 2.52 7.16
C CYS A 111 7.88 3.84 6.52
N LEU A 112 7.02 4.42 5.68
CA LEU A 112 7.24 5.74 5.10
C LEU A 112 6.41 6.82 5.77
N LEU A 113 5.16 6.50 6.12
CA LEU A 113 4.25 7.47 6.71
C LEU A 113 3.47 6.83 7.84
N ASP A 114 3.49 7.45 9.01
CA ASP A 114 2.53 7.25 10.07
C ASP A 114 1.89 8.60 10.40
N THR A 115 0.56 8.70 10.21
CA THR A 115 -0.16 9.97 10.48
C THR A 115 -0.25 10.34 11.95
N THR A 116 0.11 9.45 12.87
CA THR A 116 0.20 9.74 14.30
C THR A 116 1.47 10.49 14.66
N GLU A 117 2.48 10.42 13.79
CA GLU A 117 3.75 11.10 13.98
C GLU A 117 3.70 12.55 13.45
N PRO A 118 4.15 13.56 14.22
CA PRO A 118 4.08 14.96 13.80
C PRO A 118 4.82 15.27 12.49
N THR A 119 5.89 14.51 12.20
CA THR A 119 6.66 14.63 10.96
C THR A 119 6.24 13.60 9.90
N GLY A 120 5.40 12.63 10.28
CA GLY A 120 5.02 11.49 9.46
C GLY A 120 6.01 10.33 9.48
N LEU A 121 7.21 10.49 10.04
CA LEU A 121 8.25 9.48 10.03
C LEU A 121 8.16 8.61 11.28
N SER A 122 8.10 7.29 11.10
CA SER A 122 8.14 6.32 12.20
C SER A 122 9.58 5.98 12.61
N ASP A 123 9.79 5.77 13.91
CA ASP A 123 11.05 5.26 14.47
C ASP A 123 11.23 3.75 14.25
N GLU A 124 10.15 3.03 13.93
CA GLU A 124 10.19 1.60 13.63
C GLU A 124 10.32 1.41 12.13
N PRO A 125 11.52 1.07 11.62
CA PRO A 125 11.80 1.25 10.21
C PRO A 125 11.16 0.15 9.37
N GLU A 126 10.96 -1.05 9.91
CA GLU A 126 10.70 -2.22 9.08
C GLU A 126 9.86 -3.33 9.70
N TYR A 127 9.12 -4.01 8.84
CA TYR A 127 8.23 -5.12 9.18
C TYR A 127 8.38 -6.28 8.19
N LYS A 128 8.01 -7.49 8.65
CA LYS A 128 8.01 -8.73 7.87
C LYS A 128 6.58 -9.20 7.58
N PRO A 129 6.39 -10.05 6.55
CA PRO A 129 5.13 -10.75 6.32
C PRO A 129 4.62 -11.47 7.58
N GLY A 130 3.32 -11.33 7.85
CA GLY A 130 2.68 -11.93 9.01
C GLY A 130 2.82 -11.15 10.32
N ASP A 131 3.67 -10.12 10.39
CA ASP A 131 3.73 -9.20 11.52
C ASP A 131 2.37 -8.51 11.71
N VAL A 132 2.04 -8.17 12.96
CA VAL A 132 0.81 -7.47 13.29
C VAL A 132 1.15 -6.05 13.72
N LEU A 133 0.81 -5.09 12.87
CA LEU A 133 1.00 -3.66 13.12
C LEU A 133 -0.27 -3.07 13.71
N ARG A 134 -0.17 -2.38 14.86
CA ARG A 134 -1.31 -1.68 15.45
C ARG A 134 -1.41 -0.28 14.83
N VAL A 135 -2.49 -0.03 14.09
CA VAL A 135 -2.78 1.29 13.52
C VAL A 135 -3.73 2.02 14.47
N ALA A 136 -3.36 3.22 14.92
CA ALA A 136 -4.16 4.00 15.87
C ALA A 136 -5.54 4.36 15.32
N SER A 137 -6.45 4.79 16.19
CA SER A 137 -7.78 5.23 15.75
C SER A 137 -7.68 6.41 14.79
N ARG A 138 -8.55 6.41 13.76
CA ARG A 138 -8.63 7.49 12.75
C ARG A 138 -7.28 7.85 12.11
N SER A 139 -6.45 6.86 11.85
CA SER A 139 -5.09 7.05 11.35
C SER A 139 -4.78 6.16 10.15
N LEU A 140 -3.68 6.47 9.47
CA LEU A 140 -3.13 5.72 8.35
C LEU A 140 -1.64 5.47 8.56
N VAL A 141 -1.21 4.27 8.16
CA VAL A 141 0.21 3.91 7.99
C VAL A 141 0.45 3.53 6.53
N LEU A 142 1.52 4.02 5.95
CA LEU A 142 2.00 3.66 4.61
C LEU A 142 3.33 2.94 4.71
N LEU A 143 3.35 1.72 4.20
CA LEU A 143 4.55 0.93 4.06
C LEU A 143 4.99 0.85 2.59
N THR A 144 6.29 0.70 2.35
CA THR A 144 6.88 0.51 1.01
C THR A 144 7.76 -0.74 0.94
N ARG A 145 7.92 -1.27 -0.27
CA ARG A 145 9.01 -2.17 -0.63
C ARG A 145 9.58 -1.78 -2.00
N PRO A 146 10.88 -2.01 -2.25
CA PRO A 146 11.46 -1.79 -3.56
C PRO A 146 10.84 -2.73 -4.63
N PRO A 147 10.87 -2.34 -5.92
CA PRO A 147 10.40 -3.16 -7.02
C PRO A 147 11.18 -4.48 -7.13
N ARG A 148 10.49 -5.54 -7.53
CA ARG A 148 11.08 -6.89 -7.62
C ARG A 148 12.09 -7.01 -8.77
N THR A 149 12.01 -6.12 -9.76
CA THR A 149 12.81 -6.17 -10.99
C THR A 149 14.10 -5.34 -10.93
N ALA A 150 14.49 -4.81 -9.76
CA ALA A 150 15.77 -4.11 -9.61
C ALA A 150 16.94 -5.10 -9.47
N ARG A 151 17.33 -5.75 -10.57
CA ARG A 151 18.65 -6.36 -10.75
C ARG A 151 19.17 -6.11 -12.17
#